data_AF-A0A2P8DEQ5-F1
#
_entry.id   AF-A0A2P8DEQ5-F1
#
_cell.length_a   1.000
_cell.length_b   1.000
_cell.length_c   1.000
_cell.angle_alpha   90.00
_cell.angle_beta   90.00
_cell.angle_gamma   90.00
#
_symmetry.space_group_name_H-M   'P 1'
#
loop_
_entity.id
_entity.type
_entity.pdbx_description
1 polymer ?
#
loop_
_entity_poly.entity_id
_entity_poly.type
_entity_poly.pdbx_seq_one_letter_code
_entity_poly.pdbx_strand_id
1 'polypeptide(L)'
;MVNYLYRCPDRHESTAAAAMGSAPDRIDCACGRPAARAYTAPLISRLSVGQTRAADTAAATADHPNVVGAVPPARAAAPAPADPRHALLPRP
;
A
#
# COMPACT_ATOMS: atom_id res chain seq x y z
N MET A 1 11.02 10.06 -23.10
CA MET A 1 11.44 8.64 -23.02
C MET A 1 10.81 8.00 -21.79
N VAL A 2 10.64 6.68 -21.79
CA VAL A 2 10.10 5.88 -20.68
C VAL A 2 11.13 4.84 -20.27
N ASN A 3 11.29 4.60 -18.97
CA ASN A 3 12.17 3.55 -18.45
C ASN A 3 11.41 2.22 -18.34
N TYR A 4 12.00 1.17 -18.88
CA TYR A 4 11.49 -0.19 -18.84
C TYR A 4 12.42 -1.06 -18.01
N LEU A 5 11.85 -1.81 -17.07
CA LEU A 5 12.60 -2.79 -16.28
C LEU A 5 12.69 -4.12 -17.02
N TYR A 6 13.84 -4.77 -16.94
CA TYR A 6 14.09 -6.11 -17.46
C TYR A 6 14.72 -6.97 -16.37
N ARG A 7 14.39 -8.27 -16.38
CA ARG A 7 14.93 -9.23 -15.42
C ARG A 7 15.40 -10.50 -16.14
N CYS A 8 16.61 -10.95 -15.84
CA CYS A 8 17.16 -12.19 -16.37
C CYS A 8 16.83 -13.40 -15.47
N PRO A 9 17.07 -14.65 -15.94
CA PRO A 9 16.85 -15.85 -15.13
C PRO A 9 17.62 -15.88 -13.80
N ASP A 10 18.76 -15.19 -13.74
CA ASP A 10 19.60 -15.10 -12.53
C ASP A 10 19.16 -13.95 -11.60
N ARG A 11 18.02 -13.32 -11.89
CA ARG A 11 17.38 -12.24 -11.11
C ARG A 11 18.13 -10.92 -11.06
N HIS A 12 19.08 -10.67 -11.95
CA HIS A 12 19.62 -9.33 -12.16
C HIS A 12 18.56 -8.42 -12.80
N GLU A 13 18.57 -7.15 -12.41
CA GLU A 13 17.69 -6.11 -12.95
C GLU A 13 18.47 -5.13 -13.80
N SER A 14 17.91 -4.80 -14.95
CA SER A 14 18.45 -3.81 -15.88
C SER A 14 17.32 -2.86 -16.30
N THR A 15 17.64 -1.58 -16.51
CA THR A 15 16.68 -0.59 -16.99
C THR A 15 17.12 -0.07 -18.36
N ALA A 16 16.19 0.04 -19.30
CA ALA A 16 16.44 0.65 -20.61
C ALA A 16 15.42 1.76 -20.91
N ALA A 17 15.91 2.87 -21.46
CA ALA A 17 15.08 3.98 -21.91
C ALA A 17 14.65 3.76 -23.36
N ALA A 18 13.35 3.84 -23.65
CA ALA A 18 12.82 3.77 -25.01
C ALA A 18 11.63 4.72 -25.18
N ALA A 19 11.22 4.99 -26.41
CA ALA A 19 9.94 5.66 -26.64
C ALA A 19 8.79 4.73 -26.24
N MET A 20 7.67 5.31 -25.83
CA MET A 20 6.51 4.54 -25.39
C MET A 20 6.04 3.60 -26.50
N GLY A 21 5.90 2.30 -26.20
CA GLY A 21 5.49 1.27 -27.16
C GLY A 21 6.58 0.77 -28.11
N SER A 22 7.80 1.32 -28.04
CA SER A 22 8.94 0.92 -28.90
C SER A 22 10.00 0.08 -28.20
N ALA A 23 9.80 -0.22 -26.91
CA ALA A 23 10.77 -0.99 -26.16
C ALA A 23 10.88 -2.43 -26.72
N PRO A 24 12.07 -3.04 -26.71
CA PRO A 24 12.27 -4.44 -27.13
C PRO A 24 11.78 -5.45 -26.09
N ASP A 25 11.43 -6.66 -26.50
CA ASP A 25 10.97 -7.70 -25.55
C ASP A 25 12.08 -8.25 -24.65
N ARG A 26 13.33 -8.18 -25.14
CA ARG A 26 14.53 -8.66 -24.45
C ARG A 26 15.70 -7.69 -24.63
N ILE A 27 16.56 -7.65 -23.62
CA ILE A 27 17.85 -6.95 -23.67
C ILE A 27 18.96 -7.84 -23.12
N ASP A 28 20.21 -7.51 -23.40
CA ASP A 28 21.35 -8.19 -22.82
C ASP A 28 21.55 -7.75 -21.36
N CYS A 29 21.61 -8.73 -20.46
CA CYS A 29 21.97 -8.50 -19.08
C CYS A 29 23.49 -8.37 -18.92
N ALA A 30 23.94 -7.67 -17.88
CA ALA A 30 25.36 -7.61 -17.51
C ALA A 30 25.98 -9.00 -17.24
N CYS A 31 25.17 -10.01 -16.89
CA CYS A 31 25.64 -11.39 -16.73
C CYS A 31 25.74 -12.18 -18.06
N GLY A 32 25.44 -11.56 -19.21
CA GLY A 32 25.48 -12.19 -20.53
C GLY A 32 24.25 -13.02 -20.89
N ARG A 33 23.25 -13.12 -20.01
CA ARG A 33 21.97 -13.80 -20.30
C ARG A 33 20.92 -12.82 -20.83
N PRO A 34 19.97 -13.27 -21.67
CA PRO A 34 18.86 -12.44 -22.11
C PRO A 34 17.93 -12.11 -20.93
N ALA A 35 17.67 -10.82 -20.70
CA ALA A 35 16.70 -10.33 -19.74
C ALA A 35 15.38 -10.00 -20.45
N ALA A 36 14.26 -10.55 -19.95
CA ALA A 36 12.94 -10.27 -20.49
C ALA A 36 12.32 -9.06 -19.79
N ARG A 37 11.39 -8.36 -20.46
CA ARG A 37 10.69 -7.22 -19.84
C ARG A 37 9.97 -7.65 -18.58
N ALA A 38 10.26 -6.96 -17.47
CA ALA A 38 9.65 -7.17 -16.18
C ALA A 38 8.54 -6.15 -15.97
N TYR A 39 7.31 -6.63 -15.89
CA TYR A 39 6.18 -5.83 -15.46
C TYR A 39 6.16 -5.85 -13.93
N THR A 40 6.78 -4.84 -13.31
CA THR A 40 6.57 -4.60 -11.88
C THR A 40 5.12 -4.24 -11.68
N ALA A 41 4.48 -4.70 -10.62
CA ALA A 41 3.14 -4.26 -10.28
C ALA A 41 3.22 -2.82 -9.74
N PRO A 42 3.00 -1.79 -10.58
CA PRO A 42 3.03 -0.43 -10.09
C PRO A 42 1.73 -0.27 -9.32
N LEU A 43 1.79 0.11 -8.05
CA LEU A 43 0.60 0.44 -7.25
C LEU A 43 -0.20 -0.75 -6.67
N ILE A 44 0.35 -1.97 -6.57
CA ILE A 44 -0.19 -2.89 -5.55
C ILE A 44 0.17 -2.27 -4.19
N SER A 45 -0.84 -1.71 -3.52
CA SER A 45 -0.67 -1.20 -2.17
C SER A 45 -0.17 -2.35 -1.30
N ARG A 46 1.09 -2.26 -0.83
CA ARG A 46 1.69 -3.27 0.06
C ARG A 46 0.90 -3.43 1.36
N LEU A 47 0.08 -2.43 1.67
CA LEU A 47 -0.72 -2.29 2.87
C LEU A 47 -2.19 -2.14 2.49
N SER A 48 -3.07 -2.59 3.38
CA SER A 48 -4.50 -2.25 3.29
C SER A 48 -4.71 -0.73 3.43
N VAL A 49 -5.85 -0.22 2.97
CA VAL A 49 -6.17 1.23 3.07
C VAL A 49 -6.05 1.75 4.50
N GLY A 50 -6.45 0.96 5.51
CA GLY A 50 -6.32 1.33 6.91
C GLY A 50 -4.87 1.45 7.38
N GLN A 51 -4.01 0.51 6.96
CA GLN A 51 -2.59 0.51 7.28
C GLN A 51 -1.85 1.67 6.60
N THR A 52 -2.18 1.98 5.34
CA THR A 52 -1.62 3.14 4.63
C THR A 52 -2.00 4.44 5.34
N ARG A 53 -3.29 4.64 5.67
CA ARG A 53 -3.73 5.84 6.41
C ARG A 53 -3.03 5.99 7.75
N ALA A 54 -2.84 4.90 8.49
CA ALA A 54 -2.15 4.93 9.77
C ALA A 54 -0.69 5.39 9.61
N ALA A 55 0.03 4.87 8.61
CA ALA A 55 1.40 5.28 8.30
C ALA A 55 1.48 6.76 7.91
N ASP A 56 0.58 7.22 7.04
CA ASP A 56 0.52 8.62 6.61
C ASP A 56 0.23 9.57 7.79
N THR A 57 -0.71 9.20 8.67
CA THR A 57 -0.99 10.00 9.87
C THR A 57 0.20 10.07 10.81
N ALA A 58 0.95 8.98 10.99
CA ALA A 58 2.13 8.96 11.85
C ALA A 58 3.25 9.83 11.26
N ALA A 59 3.49 9.77 9.95
CA ALA A 59 4.48 10.62 9.28
C ALA A 59 4.12 12.12 9.43
N ALA A 60 2.84 12.48 9.25
CA ALA A 60 2.38 13.86 9.37
C ALA A 60 2.60 14.47 10.76
N THR A 61 2.56 13.67 11.84
CA THR A 61 2.79 14.18 13.20
C THR A 61 4.22 14.64 13.48
N ALA A 62 5.19 14.27 12.65
CA ALA A 62 6.58 14.73 12.79
C ALA A 62 6.70 16.25 12.53
N ASP A 63 6.01 16.74 11.49
CA ASP A 63 6.07 18.15 11.07
C ASP A 63 4.88 18.97 11.60
N HIS A 64 3.70 18.35 11.67
CA HIS A 64 2.44 19.01 12.05
C HIS A 64 1.63 18.14 13.02
N PRO A 65 2.01 18.05 14.30
CA PRO A 65 1.25 17.32 15.29
C PRO A 65 -0.13 17.95 15.51
N ASN A 66 -1.19 17.15 15.41
CA ASN A 66 -2.54 17.61 15.71
C ASN A 66 -2.78 17.60 17.22
N VAL A 67 -2.61 18.77 17.86
CA VAL A 67 -2.83 18.95 19.29
C VAL A 67 -4.31 19.27 19.54
N VAL A 68 -4.98 18.42 20.32
CA VAL A 68 -6.38 18.67 20.71
C VAL A 68 -6.44 19.74 21.81
N GLY A 69 -7.08 20.87 21.51
CA GLY A 69 -7.25 21.99 22.47
C GLY A 69 -8.43 21.81 23.44
N ALA A 70 -9.27 20.81 23.22
CA ALA A 70 -10.39 20.46 24.07
C ALA A 70 -10.67 18.96 23.97
N VAL A 71 -11.29 18.39 24.99
CA VAL A 71 -11.73 16.99 24.98
C VAL A 71 -12.76 16.83 23.85
N PRO A 72 -12.51 15.96 22.85
CA PRO A 72 -13.49 15.69 21.81
C PRO A 72 -14.80 15.19 22.44
N PRO A 73 -15.96 15.57 21.90
CA PRO A 73 -17.23 15.10 22.43
C PRO A 73 -17.26 13.57 22.41
N ALA A 74 -17.73 12.97 23.51
CA ALA A 74 -17.85 11.53 23.62
C ALA A 74 -18.66 11.01 22.43
N ARG A 75 -18.05 10.13 21.63
CA ARG A 75 -18.76 9.47 20.54
C ARG A 75 -19.86 8.63 21.19
N ALA A 76 -21.09 8.78 20.71
CA ALA A 76 -22.22 7.99 21.21
C ALA A 76 -21.83 6.51 21.22
N ALA A 77 -22.02 5.87 22.38
CA ALA A 77 -21.73 4.44 22.52
C ALA A 77 -22.48 3.69 21.41
N ALA A 78 -21.79 2.76 20.75
CA ALA A 78 -22.46 1.87 19.83
C ALA A 78 -23.60 1.18 20.61
N PRO A 79 -24.80 1.04 20.02
CA PRO A 79 -25.88 0.34 20.68
C PRO A 79 -25.39 -1.05 21.09
N ALA A 80 -25.71 -1.46 22.31
CA ALA A 80 -25.35 -2.79 22.79
C ALA A 80 -25.84 -3.84 21.78
N PRO A 81 -25.08 -4.91 21.53
CA PRO A 81 -25.51 -5.99 20.66
C PRO A 81 -26.91 -6.44 21.07
N ALA A 82 -27.83 -6.51 20.11
CA ALA A 82 -29.18 -7.02 20.33
C ALA A 82 -29.13 -8.55 20.42
N ASP A 83 -28.54 -9.09 21.50
CA ASP A 83 -28.64 -10.50 21.81
C ASP A 83 -30.04 -10.78 22.41
N PRO A 84 -30.87 -11.62 21.78
CA PRO A 84 -32.18 -11.98 22.32
C PRO A 84 -32.11 -12.61 23.72
N ARG A 85 -30.97 -13.18 24.13
CA ARG A 85 -30.75 -13.68 25.50
C ARG A 85 -30.74 -12.59 26.55
N HIS A 86 -30.52 -11.32 26.20
CA HIS A 86 -30.62 -10.20 27.15
C HIS A 86 -32.04 -10.06 27.74
N ALA A 87 -33.07 -10.51 27.04
CA ALA A 87 -34.44 -10.52 27.56
C ALA A 87 -34.67 -11.52 28.71
N LEU A 88 -33.77 -12.48 28.88
CA LEU A 88 -33.83 -13.50 29.93
C LEU A 88 -33.08 -13.10 31.20
N LEU A 89 -32.38 -11.95 31.20
CA LEU A 89 -31.70 -11.46 32.39
C LEU A 89 -32.72 -10.95 33.42
N PRO A 90 -32.48 -11.17 34.72
CA PRO A 90 -33.29 -10.56 35.78
C PRO A 90 -33.27 -9.04 35.63
N ARG A 91 -34.45 -8.41 35.61
CA ARG A 91 -34.54 -6.95 35.57
C ARG A 91 -34.23 -6.39 36.97
N PRO A 92 -33.47 -5.27 37.05
CA PRO A 92 -33.29 -4.54 38.29
C PRO A 92 -34.61 -3.94 38.79
#